data_AF-A0A7X6PGW6-F1
#
_entry.id   AF-A0A7X6PGW6-F1
#
_cell.length_a   1.000
_cell.length_b   1.000
_cell.length_c   1.000
_cell.angle_alpha   90.00
_cell.angle_beta   90.00
_cell.angle_gamma   90.00
#
_symmetry.space_group_name_H-M   'P 1'
#
loop_
_entity.id
_entity.type
_entity.pdbx_description
1 polymer ?
#
loop_
_entity_poly.entity_id
_entity_poly.type
_entity_poly.pdbx_seq_one_letter_code
_entity_poly.pdbx_strand_id
1 'polypeptide(L)'
;MNYKLEICADSVESAINAQKGGATRILTSGQKDTVPQGAELISTLVKQAGARITVMPGSGLDESNIAEMARVTGAREFHLTGRKNVESMMKFRREGIPMGGIPDIPEFSRKVADPERIRKIIHILNSL
;
A
#
# COMPACT_ATOMS: atom_id res chain seq x y z
N MET A 1 -9.88 24.36 -5.87
CA MET A 1 -8.82 23.36 -6.14
C MET A 1 -9.36 21.98 -5.75
N ASN A 2 -9.19 20.96 -6.59
CA ASN A 2 -9.83 19.65 -6.43
C ASN A 2 -8.80 18.53 -6.22
N TYR A 3 -7.76 18.77 -5.39
CA TYR A 3 -6.77 17.76 -5.06
C TYR A 3 -7.14 17.06 -3.75
N LYS A 4 -6.96 15.73 -3.69
CA LYS A 4 -7.07 14.94 -2.47
C LYS A 4 -5.67 14.77 -1.88
N LEU A 5 -5.38 15.47 -0.80
CA LEU A 5 -4.10 15.33 -0.10
C LEU A 5 -4.10 14.06 0.77
N GLU A 6 -2.99 13.34 0.72
CA GLU A 6 -2.66 12.18 1.53
C GLU A 6 -1.35 12.47 2.27
N ILE A 7 -1.23 12.00 3.52
CA ILE A 7 -0.02 12.16 4.33
C ILE A 7 0.18 10.94 5.22
N CYS A 8 1.40 10.74 5.74
CA CYS A 8 1.66 9.74 6.76
C CYS A 8 1.33 10.30 8.16
N ALA A 9 0.56 9.55 8.94
CA ALA A 9 0.31 9.83 10.35
C ALA A 9 -0.06 8.54 11.08
N ASP A 10 0.38 8.42 12.34
CA ASP A 10 0.28 7.17 13.10
C ASP A 10 -0.18 7.37 14.55
N SER A 11 -0.69 8.56 14.88
CA SER A 11 -1.40 8.82 16.13
C SER A 11 -2.74 9.45 15.82
N VAL A 12 -3.70 9.27 16.72
CA VAL A 12 -5.05 9.83 16.57
C VAL A 12 -4.99 11.36 16.50
N GLU A 13 -4.15 11.97 17.34
CA GLU A 13 -3.93 13.42 17.32
C GLU A 13 -3.36 13.90 15.98
N SER A 14 -2.30 13.24 15.49
CA SER A 14 -1.68 13.61 14.21
C SER A 14 -2.63 13.40 13.03
N ALA A 15 -3.45 12.35 13.03
CA ALA A 15 -4.47 12.13 12.01
C ALA A 15 -5.53 13.25 11.99
N ILE A 16 -5.99 13.68 13.17
CA ILE A 16 -6.93 14.80 13.30
C ILE A 16 -6.28 16.11 12.86
N ASN A 17 -5.03 16.35 13.21
CA ASN A 17 -4.31 17.56 12.79
C ASN A 17 -4.05 17.56 11.28
N ALA A 18 -3.73 16.41 10.68
CA ALA A 18 -3.64 16.25 9.24
C ALA A 18 -4.95 16.61 8.55
N GLN A 19 -6.08 16.13 9.08
CA GLN A 19 -7.41 16.48 8.57
C GLN A 19 -7.67 17.99 8.64
N LYS A 20 -7.39 18.63 9.77
CA LYS A 20 -7.50 20.10 9.93
C LYS A 20 -6.61 20.86 8.96
N GLY A 21 -5.43 20.31 8.64
CA GLY A 21 -4.50 20.83 7.64
C GLY A 21 -4.93 20.59 6.18
N GLY A 22 -6.06 19.92 5.95
CA GLY A 22 -6.62 19.68 4.61
C GLY A 22 -6.32 18.30 4.02
N ALA A 23 -5.73 17.38 4.79
CA ALA A 23 -5.58 16.00 4.35
C ALA A 23 -6.95 15.29 4.30
N THR A 24 -7.16 14.51 3.24
CA THR A 24 -8.38 13.70 3.06
C THR A 24 -8.22 12.28 3.56
N ARG A 25 -6.98 11.80 3.62
CA ARG A 25 -6.64 10.46 4.10
C ARG A 25 -5.23 10.41 4.69
N ILE A 26 -4.97 9.39 5.50
CA ILE A 26 -3.64 9.02 5.96
C ILE A 26 -3.23 7.67 5.35
N LEU A 27 -1.98 7.56 4.92
CA LEU A 27 -1.36 6.28 4.50
C LEU A 27 -0.45 5.79 5.63
N THR A 28 -0.66 4.56 6.09
CA THR A 28 0.05 4.01 7.26
C THR A 28 0.20 2.48 7.18
N SER A 29 1.33 1.97 7.68
CA SER A 29 1.54 0.55 7.98
C SER A 29 1.37 0.22 9.47
N GLY A 30 0.93 1.19 10.29
CA GLY A 30 0.83 1.09 11.74
C GLY A 30 2.19 1.12 12.45
N GLN A 31 3.13 1.95 11.96
CA GLN A 31 4.52 2.04 12.45
C GLN A 31 5.28 0.71 12.45
N LYS A 32 4.98 -0.17 11.48
CA LYS A 32 5.66 -1.45 11.27
C LYS A 32 6.05 -1.61 9.80
N ASP A 33 6.82 -2.64 9.49
CA ASP A 33 7.25 -2.90 8.11
C ASP A 33 6.05 -3.25 7.21
N THR A 34 5.02 -3.88 7.77
CA THR A 34 3.84 -4.34 7.03
C THR A 34 2.55 -4.10 7.81
N VAL A 35 1.42 -3.95 7.10
CA VAL A 35 0.09 -3.78 7.71
C VAL A 35 -0.27 -4.91 8.68
N PRO A 36 -0.03 -6.20 8.38
CA PRO A 36 -0.33 -7.28 9.35
C PRO A 36 0.36 -7.09 10.71
N GLN A 37 1.59 -6.58 10.73
CA GLN A 37 2.32 -6.32 11.97
C GLN A 37 1.79 -5.09 12.72
N GLY A 38 1.26 -4.09 12.01
CA GLY A 38 0.73 -2.85 12.56
C GLY A 38 -0.80 -2.80 12.69
N ALA A 39 -1.49 -3.92 12.46
CA ALA A 39 -2.95 -3.95 12.31
C ALA A 39 -3.71 -3.42 13.55
N GLU A 40 -3.18 -3.64 14.75
CA GLU A 40 -3.77 -3.16 16.01
C GLU A 40 -3.81 -1.62 16.08
N LEU A 41 -2.69 -0.97 15.75
CA LEU A 41 -2.63 0.50 15.71
C LEU A 41 -3.56 1.04 14.62
N ILE A 42 -3.57 0.42 13.45
CA ILE A 42 -4.45 0.82 12.36
C ILE A 42 -5.92 0.70 12.78
N SER A 43 -6.31 -0.41 13.44
CA SER A 43 -7.67 -0.59 13.98
C SER A 43 -8.03 0.53 14.97
N THR A 44 -7.08 0.93 15.80
CA THR A 44 -7.23 2.06 16.74
C THR A 44 -7.45 3.38 15.99
N LEU A 45 -6.66 3.67 14.97
CA LEU A 45 -6.79 4.87 14.14
C LEU A 45 -8.14 4.90 13.41
N VAL A 46 -8.56 3.78 12.82
CA VAL A 46 -9.86 3.65 12.16
C VAL A 46 -10.99 3.94 13.14
N LYS A 47 -10.98 3.33 14.34
CA LYS A 47 -12.02 3.52 15.36
C LYS A 47 -12.10 4.95 15.88
N GLN A 48 -10.96 5.63 16.09
CA GLN A 48 -10.92 6.93 16.76
C GLN A 48 -10.88 8.14 15.82
N ALA A 49 -10.36 7.97 14.60
CA ALA A 49 -10.20 9.04 13.61
C ALA A 49 -10.97 8.79 12.29
N GLY A 50 -11.42 7.57 12.02
CA GLY A 50 -12.06 7.18 10.75
C GLY A 50 -13.35 7.94 10.40
N ALA A 51 -14.02 8.54 11.39
CA ALA A 51 -15.17 9.41 11.17
C ALA A 51 -14.78 10.81 10.61
N ARG A 52 -13.50 11.19 10.71
CA ARG A 52 -12.97 12.51 10.33
C ARG A 52 -12.03 12.44 9.13
N ILE A 53 -11.19 11.41 9.06
CA ILE A 53 -10.20 11.23 8.00
C ILE A 53 -10.10 9.74 7.63
N THR A 54 -9.98 9.44 6.33
CA THR A 54 -9.81 8.06 5.90
C THR A 54 -8.46 7.53 6.38
N VAL A 55 -8.45 6.36 7.00
CA VAL A 55 -7.23 5.60 7.30
C VAL A 55 -7.05 4.55 6.21
N MET A 56 -5.97 4.67 5.43
CA MET A 56 -5.64 3.77 4.33
C MET A 56 -4.40 2.94 4.69
N PRO A 57 -4.57 1.66 5.05
CA PRO A 57 -3.44 0.77 5.31
C PRO A 57 -2.62 0.55 4.04
N GLY A 58 -1.30 0.55 4.17
CA GLY A 58 -0.39 0.24 3.07
C GLY A 58 0.90 -0.42 3.53
N SER A 59 1.50 -1.20 2.62
CA SER A 59 2.64 -2.11 2.83
C SER A 59 2.26 -3.55 3.18
N GLY A 60 2.84 -4.50 2.44
CA GLY A 60 2.69 -5.94 2.67
C GLY A 60 1.29 -6.52 2.38
N LEU A 61 0.44 -5.80 1.66
CA LEU A 61 -0.91 -6.24 1.30
C LEU A 61 -0.95 -6.94 -0.05
N ASP A 62 -1.64 -8.08 -0.11
CA ASP A 62 -1.88 -8.87 -1.32
C ASP A 62 -3.17 -9.71 -1.24
N GLU A 63 -3.42 -10.50 -2.28
CA GLU A 63 -4.60 -11.35 -2.38
C GLU A 63 -4.72 -12.43 -1.27
N SER A 64 -3.66 -12.73 -0.54
CA SER A 64 -3.67 -13.74 0.53
C SER A 64 -4.14 -13.18 1.86
N ASN A 65 -3.92 -11.89 2.12
CA ASN A 65 -4.16 -11.28 3.43
C ASN A 65 -5.18 -10.12 3.43
N ILE A 66 -5.54 -9.56 2.26
CA ILE A 66 -6.37 -8.36 2.19
C ILE A 66 -7.74 -8.52 2.86
N ALA A 67 -8.36 -9.70 2.75
CA ALA A 67 -9.67 -9.98 3.36
C ALA A 67 -9.62 -9.91 4.89
N GLU A 68 -8.58 -10.51 5.47
CA GLU A 68 -8.37 -10.49 6.92
C GLU A 68 -8.00 -9.08 7.40
N MET A 69 -7.11 -8.40 6.68
CA MET A 69 -6.71 -7.04 7.03
C MET A 69 -7.88 -6.07 7.01
N ALA A 70 -8.80 -6.21 6.05
CA ALA A 70 -10.04 -5.42 6.04
C ALA A 70 -10.90 -5.67 7.29
N ARG A 71 -11.07 -6.93 7.71
CA ARG A 71 -11.84 -7.27 8.91
C ARG A 71 -11.17 -6.78 10.20
N VAL A 72 -9.87 -7.01 10.37
CA VAL A 72 -9.14 -6.70 11.61
C VAL A 72 -8.95 -5.19 11.79
N THR A 73 -8.59 -4.49 10.72
CA THR A 73 -8.35 -3.04 10.78
C THR A 73 -9.65 -2.25 10.72
N GLY A 74 -10.70 -2.77 10.06
CA GLY A 74 -11.93 -2.04 9.76
C GLY A 74 -11.75 -0.96 8.69
N ALA A 75 -10.60 -0.89 8.02
CA ALA A 75 -10.34 0.07 6.96
C ALA A 75 -11.19 -0.24 5.70
N ARG A 76 -11.45 0.80 4.89
CA ARG A 76 -12.25 0.71 3.66
C ARG A 76 -11.48 1.06 2.39
N GLU A 77 -10.34 1.72 2.54
CA GLU A 77 -9.40 2.03 1.45
C GLU A 77 -8.08 1.36 1.75
N PHE A 78 -7.39 0.83 0.72
CA PHE A 78 -6.13 0.10 0.87
C PHE A 78 -5.13 0.52 -0.21
N HIS A 79 -3.86 0.62 0.19
CA HIS A 79 -2.75 0.91 -0.70
C HIS A 79 -1.87 -0.33 -0.90
N LEU A 80 -1.67 -0.72 -2.15
CA LEU A 80 -0.78 -1.82 -2.51
C LEU A 80 -0.06 -1.54 -3.83
N THR A 81 1.10 -2.18 -4.01
CA THR A 81 1.86 -2.06 -5.26
C THR A 81 1.25 -2.87 -6.41
N GLY A 82 0.57 -3.98 -6.10
CA GLY A 82 -0.17 -4.79 -7.08
C GLY A 82 0.65 -5.24 -8.28
N ARG A 83 1.96 -5.43 -8.10
CA ARG A 83 2.93 -5.57 -9.20
C ARG A 83 3.38 -7.02 -9.41
N LYS A 84 3.90 -7.29 -10.61
CA LYS A 84 4.68 -8.48 -10.96
C LYS A 84 5.99 -8.08 -11.61
N ASN A 85 6.97 -8.99 -11.59
CA ASN A 85 8.17 -8.87 -12.40
C ASN A 85 7.87 -9.44 -13.80
N VAL A 86 8.30 -8.73 -14.83
CA VAL A 86 8.22 -9.16 -16.23
C VAL A 86 9.60 -9.08 -16.83
N GLU A 87 9.95 -10.11 -17.58
CA GLU A 87 11.22 -10.23 -18.24
C GLU A 87 11.32 -9.30 -19.45
N SER A 88 12.50 -8.73 -19.69
CA SER A 88 12.77 -7.85 -20.82
C SER A 88 12.69 -8.60 -22.14
N MET A 89 12.11 -7.95 -23.14
CA MET A 89 12.03 -8.46 -24.51
C MET A 89 13.35 -8.34 -25.29
N MET A 90 14.43 -7.83 -24.68
CA MET A 90 15.73 -7.74 -25.33
C MET A 90 16.27 -9.13 -25.66
N LYS A 91 16.50 -9.36 -26.96
CA LYS A 91 17.01 -10.63 -27.52
C LYS A 91 18.50 -10.83 -27.23
N PHE A 92 19.29 -9.76 -27.31
CA PHE A 92 20.69 -9.75 -26.93
C PHE A 92 20.85 -9.16 -25.53
N ARG A 93 21.69 -9.77 -24.71
CA ARG A 93 21.93 -9.37 -23.31
C ARG A 93 23.42 -9.40 -23.03
N ARG A 94 23.97 -8.24 -22.66
CA ARG A 94 25.34 -8.14 -22.16
C ARG A 94 25.31 -8.39 -20.66
N GLU A 95 25.80 -9.54 -20.23
CA GLU A 95 25.91 -9.87 -18.81
C GLU A 95 27.10 -9.17 -18.14
N GLY A 96 27.06 -9.05 -16.81
CA GLY A 96 28.14 -8.52 -16.00
C GLY A 96 28.30 -6.99 -15.99
N ILE A 97 27.35 -6.24 -16.55
CA ILE A 97 27.38 -4.77 -16.58
C ILE A 97 26.18 -4.21 -15.80
N PRO A 98 26.35 -3.89 -14.50
CA PRO A 98 25.30 -3.25 -13.72
C PRO A 98 25.25 -1.75 -13.98
N MET A 99 24.12 -1.23 -14.48
CA MET A 99 23.91 0.20 -14.71
C MET A 99 23.65 0.95 -13.40
N GLY A 100 23.05 0.28 -12.41
CA GLY A 100 22.74 0.87 -11.10
C GLY A 100 23.86 0.77 -10.06
N GLY A 101 25.03 0.23 -10.43
CA GLY A 101 26.16 0.03 -9.51
C GLY A 101 25.96 -1.06 -8.45
N ILE A 102 24.85 -1.79 -8.48
CA ILE A 102 24.53 -2.91 -7.57
C ILE A 102 24.44 -4.18 -8.43
N PRO A 103 25.39 -5.14 -8.30
CA PRO A 103 25.47 -6.30 -9.17
C PRO A 103 24.23 -7.20 -9.19
N ASP A 104 23.52 -7.30 -8.07
CA ASP A 104 22.39 -8.23 -7.91
C ASP A 104 21.03 -7.67 -8.36
N ILE A 105 20.98 -6.44 -8.87
CA ILE A 105 19.74 -5.87 -9.42
C ILE A 105 19.59 -6.34 -10.87
N PRO A 106 18.49 -7.05 -11.23
CA PRO A 106 18.34 -7.54 -12.59
C PRO A 106 18.14 -6.42 -13.61
N GLU A 107 19.07 -6.28 -14.55
CA GLU A 107 19.05 -5.29 -15.65
C GLU A 107 17.97 -5.60 -16.71
N PHE A 108 17.56 -6.85 -16.78
CA PHE A 108 16.64 -7.34 -17.81
C PHE A 108 15.25 -7.68 -17.27
N SER A 109 14.85 -7.09 -16.14
CA SER A 109 13.50 -7.24 -15.59
C SER A 109 12.85 -5.88 -15.33
N ARG A 110 11.51 -5.85 -15.37
CA ARG A 110 10.72 -4.68 -15.02
C ARG A 110 9.61 -5.05 -14.06
N LYS A 111 9.34 -4.17 -13.09
CA LYS A 111 8.17 -4.24 -12.23
C LYS A 111 7.03 -3.53 -12.91
N VAL A 112 5.93 -4.25 -13.18
CA VAL A 112 4.73 -3.70 -13.80
C VAL A 112 3.52 -3.96 -12.91
N ALA A 113 2.53 -3.06 -12.93
CA ALA A 113 1.24 -3.34 -12.32
C ALA A 113 0.64 -4.60 -12.96
N ASP A 114 0.07 -5.49 -12.15
CA ASP A 114 -0.51 -6.75 -12.57
C ASP A 114 -2.04 -6.67 -12.50
N PRO A 115 -2.73 -6.49 -13.64
CA PRO A 115 -4.18 -6.31 -13.66
C PRO A 115 -4.93 -7.48 -13.04
N GLU A 116 -4.45 -8.72 -13.23
CA GLU A 116 -5.14 -9.91 -12.68
C GLU A 116 -5.10 -9.93 -11.16
N ARG A 117 -3.93 -9.64 -10.57
CA ARG A 117 -3.79 -9.54 -9.10
C ARG A 117 -4.66 -8.42 -8.54
N ILE A 118 -4.66 -7.26 -9.19
CA ILE A 118 -5.47 -6.11 -8.79
C ILE A 118 -6.97 -6.46 -8.86
N ARG A 119 -7.44 -7.08 -9.96
CA ARG A 119 -8.85 -7.52 -10.08
C ARG A 119 -9.22 -8.54 -9.02
N LYS A 120 -8.34 -9.50 -8.72
CA LYS A 120 -8.56 -10.49 -7.65
C LYS A 120 -8.74 -9.82 -6.29
N ILE A 121 -7.87 -8.85 -5.96
CA ILE A 121 -7.96 -8.09 -4.72
C ILE A 121 -9.26 -7.28 -4.64
N ILE A 122 -9.64 -6.60 -5.73
CA ILE A 122 -10.91 -5.87 -5.81
C ILE A 122 -12.09 -6.82 -5.59
N HIS A 123 -12.09 -7.99 -6.23
CA HIS A 123 -13.14 -8.98 -6.08
C HIS A 123 -13.26 -9.49 -4.64
N ILE A 124 -12.13 -9.79 -3.99
CA ILE A 124 -12.08 -10.18 -2.58
C ILE A 124 -12.71 -9.11 -1.70
N LEU A 125 -12.28 -7.84 -1.86
CA LEU A 125 -12.77 -6.72 -1.05
C LEU A 125 -14.27 -6.43 -1.27
N ASN A 126 -14.76 -6.54 -2.50
CA ASN A 126 -16.18 -6.33 -2.82
C ASN A 126 -17.09 -7.47 -2.35
N SER A 127 -16.51 -8.61 -1.93
CA SER A 127 -17.24 -9.78 -1.45
C SER A 127 -17.27 -9.88 0.09
N LEU A 128 -16.72 -8.89 0.80
CA LEU A 128 -16.78 -8.76 2.26
C LEU A 128 -18.06 -8.06 2.71
#